data_AF-A0A368T9T5-F1
#
_entry.id   AF-A0A368T9T5-F1
#
_cell.length_a   1.000
_cell.length_b   1.000
_cell.length_c   1.000
_cell.angle_alpha   90.00
_cell.angle_beta   90.00
_cell.angle_gamma   90.00
#
_symmetry.space_group_name_H-M   'P 1'
#
loop_
_entity.id
_entity.type
_entity.pdbx_description
1 polymer ?
#
loop_
_entity_poly.entity_id
_entity_poly.type
_entity_poly.pdbx_seq_one_letter_code
_entity_poly.pdbx_strand_id
1 'polypeptide(L)'
;VRRLVLGCTSPGGPHAVERTMAVRRSLAGPDRDAARRALVDLMYTPAWQAAHPGHHGTLGDPGMPSHARRGHLLASERHDAWDRLPEIGAATLVLHGTDDLLTPVANARLLGERIPDARTHLIEGARHAYFEEFRATASRAVLDFLTAD
;
A
#
# COMPACT_ATOMS: atom_id res chain seq x y z
N VAL A 1 -10.89 -19.46 -0.68
CA VAL A 1 -11.18 -18.00 -0.62
C VAL A 1 -12.16 -17.69 -1.73
N ARG A 2 -13.30 -17.01 -1.46
CA ARG A 2 -14.28 -16.68 -2.51
C ARG A 2 -14.01 -15.33 -3.18
N ARG A 3 -13.56 -14.36 -2.38
CA ARG A 3 -13.29 -12.97 -2.78
C ARG A 3 -12.00 -12.52 -2.08
N LEU A 4 -11.16 -11.77 -2.78
CA LEU A 4 -9.88 -11.25 -2.30
C LEU A 4 -9.85 -9.73 -2.43
N VAL A 5 -9.33 -9.04 -1.43
CA VAL A 5 -9.06 -7.60 -1.51
C VAL A 5 -7.55 -7.38 -1.38
N LEU A 6 -6.97 -6.70 -2.36
CA LEU A 6 -5.58 -6.28 -2.37
C LEU A 6 -5.55 -4.76 -2.25
N GLY A 7 -4.91 -4.24 -1.21
CA GLY A 7 -4.85 -2.81 -0.93
C GLY A 7 -3.41 -2.29 -0.95
N CYS A 8 -3.17 -1.15 -1.61
CA CYS A 8 -1.90 -0.40 -1.59
C CYS A 8 -0.65 -1.30 -1.70
N THR A 9 -0.67 -2.25 -2.63
CA THR A 9 0.36 -3.30 -2.77
C THR A 9 0.93 -3.36 -4.19
N SER A 10 1.92 -4.21 -4.40
CA SER A 10 2.57 -4.43 -5.69
C SER A 10 2.64 -5.93 -6.03
N PRO A 11 2.87 -6.30 -7.30
CA PRO A 11 3.15 -7.69 -7.66
C PRO A 11 4.48 -8.21 -7.08
N GLY A 12 5.34 -7.32 -6.58
CA GLY A 12 6.73 -7.62 -6.28
C GLY A 12 7.55 -7.92 -7.55
N GLY A 13 8.80 -8.31 -7.33
CA GLY A 13 9.69 -8.74 -8.40
C GLY A 13 10.04 -7.67 -9.44
N PRO A 14 10.62 -8.09 -10.58
CA PRO A 14 11.09 -7.19 -11.65
C PRO A 14 9.99 -6.41 -12.36
N HIS A 15 8.74 -6.86 -12.25
CA HIS A 15 7.60 -6.24 -12.90
C HIS A 15 6.99 -5.09 -12.10
N ALA A 16 7.26 -5.02 -10.79
CA ALA A 16 6.72 -3.96 -9.95
C ALA A 16 7.28 -2.58 -10.36
N VAL A 17 6.42 -1.56 -10.28
CA VAL A 17 6.84 -0.16 -10.37
C VAL A 17 7.37 0.24 -9.01
N GLU A 18 8.68 0.42 -8.92
CA GLU A 18 9.34 0.79 -7.69
C GLU A 18 9.16 2.28 -7.36
N ARG A 19 9.13 2.61 -6.07
CA ARG A 19 9.12 4.00 -5.61
C ARG A 19 10.40 4.72 -6.04
N THR A 20 10.34 6.04 -6.20
CA THR A 20 11.51 6.79 -6.67
C THR A 20 12.69 6.70 -5.70
N MET A 21 13.91 6.92 -6.21
CA MET A 21 15.11 6.98 -5.36
C MET A 21 15.03 8.09 -4.29
N ALA A 22 14.29 9.17 -4.54
CA ALA A 22 14.06 10.21 -3.55
C ALA A 22 13.24 9.68 -2.36
N VAL A 23 12.15 8.95 -2.62
CA VAL A 23 11.33 8.28 -1.60
C VAL A 23 12.13 7.21 -0.86
N ARG A 24 12.93 6.40 -1.56
CA ARG A 24 13.80 5.41 -0.92
C ARG A 24 14.78 6.06 0.07
N ARG A 25 15.42 7.17 -0.34
CA ARG A 25 16.39 7.89 0.51
C ARG A 25 15.74 8.57 1.71
N SER A 26 14.54 9.15 1.57
CA SER A 26 13.86 9.80 2.70
C SER A 26 13.50 8.81 3.82
N LEU A 27 13.25 7.54 3.46
CA LEU A 27 12.97 6.47 4.41
C LEU A 27 14.21 5.79 5.02
N ALA A 28 15.34 5.82 4.32
CA ALA A 28 16.57 5.11 4.71
C ALA A 28 17.60 5.98 5.43
N GLY A 29 17.31 7.27 5.65
CA GLY A 29 18.22 8.22 6.27
C GLY A 29 18.59 7.86 7.73
N PRO A 30 19.76 8.32 8.23
CA PRO A 30 20.19 8.05 9.61
C PRO A 30 19.37 8.80 10.66
N ASP A 31 18.74 9.92 10.29
CA ASP A 31 17.82 10.66 11.15
C ASP A 31 16.45 9.96 11.18
N ARG A 32 16.18 9.29 12.30
CA ARG A 32 14.94 8.52 12.49
C ARG A 32 13.70 9.41 12.56
N ASP A 33 13.81 10.63 13.05
CA ASP A 33 12.67 11.55 13.14
C ASP A 33 12.33 12.10 11.75
N ALA A 34 13.34 12.43 10.95
CA ALA A 34 13.13 12.79 9.55
C ALA A 34 12.53 11.64 8.75
N ALA A 35 13.04 10.42 8.90
CA ALA A 35 12.50 9.23 8.24
C ALA A 35 11.05 8.96 8.67
N ARG A 36 10.72 9.17 9.95
CA ARG A 36 9.35 9.03 10.44
C ARG A 36 8.42 10.11 9.86
N ARG A 37 8.85 11.37 9.80
CA ARG A 37 8.07 12.45 9.15
C ARG A 37 7.83 12.15 7.67
N ALA A 38 8.85 11.67 6.95
CA ALA A 38 8.71 11.24 5.57
C ALA A 38 7.73 10.08 5.41
N LEU A 39 7.77 9.09 6.30
CA LEU A 39 6.80 7.99 6.30
C LEU A 39 5.37 8.48 6.54
N VAL A 40 5.16 9.38 7.51
CA VAL A 40 3.82 9.98 7.77
C VAL A 40 3.32 10.69 6.50
N ASP A 41 4.17 11.48 5.85
CA ASP A 41 3.81 12.18 4.62
C ASP A 41 3.45 11.22 3.48
N LEU A 42 4.17 10.12 3.32
CA LEU A 42 3.84 9.10 2.32
C LEU A 42 2.53 8.34 2.63
N MET A 43 2.10 8.34 3.89
CA MET A 43 0.92 7.60 4.34
C MET A 43 -0.35 8.44 4.25
N TYR A 44 -0.30 9.73 4.59
CA TYR A 44 -1.48 10.60 4.74
C TYR A 44 -1.33 11.93 4.03
N THR A 45 -2.43 12.51 3.56
CA THR A 45 -2.39 13.86 2.98
C THR A 45 -2.05 14.92 4.03
N PRO A 46 -1.57 16.11 3.62
CA PRO A 46 -1.32 17.22 4.55
C PRO A 46 -2.57 17.65 5.32
N ALA A 47 -3.75 17.59 4.70
CA ALA A 47 -5.01 17.95 5.33
C ALA A 47 -5.36 16.99 6.47
N TRP A 48 -5.17 15.68 6.25
CA TRP A 48 -5.40 14.69 7.30
C TRP A 48 -4.42 14.83 8.46
N GLN A 49 -3.14 15.05 8.17
CA GLN A 49 -2.12 15.26 9.20
C GLN A 49 -2.43 16.48 10.07
N ALA A 50 -2.90 17.59 9.47
CA ALA A 50 -3.29 18.79 10.21
C ALA A 50 -4.51 18.56 11.12
N ALA A 51 -5.47 17.74 10.68
CA ALA A 51 -6.68 17.42 11.44
C ALA A 51 -6.47 16.31 12.49
N HIS A 52 -5.46 15.45 12.32
CA HIS A 52 -5.19 14.30 13.18
C HIS A 52 -3.73 14.30 13.68
N PRO A 53 -3.33 15.30 14.49
CA PRO A 53 -2.00 15.33 15.06
C PRO A 53 -1.81 14.16 16.03
N GLY A 54 -0.61 13.58 16.06
CA GLY A 54 -0.23 12.57 17.04
C GLY A 54 0.20 11.25 16.42
N HIS A 55 -0.05 10.15 17.13
CA HIS A 55 0.46 8.84 16.77
C HIS A 55 -0.48 8.10 15.82
N HIS A 56 0.05 7.65 14.68
CA HIS A 56 -0.63 6.76 13.75
C HIS A 56 -0.19 5.30 13.97
N GLY A 57 -1.13 4.43 14.34
CA GLY A 57 -0.86 3.02 14.70
C GLY A 57 -0.40 2.14 13.53
N THR A 58 -0.58 2.59 12.29
CA THR A 58 -0.26 1.87 11.05
C THR A 58 1.19 2.03 10.60
N LEU A 59 1.98 2.88 11.27
CA LEU A 59 3.37 3.18 10.89
C LEU A 59 4.39 2.15 11.39
N GLY A 60 3.90 0.99 11.82
CA GLY A 60 4.69 -0.10 12.39
C GLY A 60 5.01 0.10 13.88
N ASP A 61 5.59 -0.94 14.45
CA ASP A 61 5.97 -0.98 15.86
C ASP A 61 7.23 -0.09 16.12
N PRO A 62 7.13 0.96 16.95
CA PRO A 62 8.28 1.79 17.31
C PRO A 62 9.33 1.03 18.12
N GLY A 63 8.94 -0.05 18.81
CA GLY A 63 9.82 -0.95 19.55
C GLY A 63 10.46 -2.05 18.71
N MET A 64 10.16 -2.13 17.41
CA MET A 64 10.67 -3.19 16.54
C MET A 64 12.22 -3.18 16.50
N PRO A 65 12.88 -4.27 16.89
CA PRO A 65 14.34 -4.33 16.91
C PRO A 65 14.93 -4.25 15.50
N SER A 66 16.17 -3.77 15.40
CA SER A 66 16.84 -3.50 14.12
C SER A 66 16.90 -4.71 13.18
N HIS A 67 17.14 -5.91 13.72
CA HIS A 67 17.16 -7.13 12.93
C HIS A 67 15.78 -7.49 12.35
N ALA A 68 14.70 -7.27 13.11
CA ALA A 68 13.33 -7.51 12.63
C ALA A 68 12.93 -6.50 11.56
N ARG A 69 13.28 -5.22 11.74
CA ARG A 69 13.11 -4.18 10.71
C ARG A 69 13.84 -4.53 9.42
N ARG A 70 15.09 -4.98 9.54
CA ARG A 70 15.87 -5.46 8.38
C ARG A 70 15.23 -6.69 7.73
N GLY A 71 14.75 -7.64 8.52
CA GLY A 71 14.03 -8.82 8.02
C GLY A 71 12.75 -8.44 7.26
N HIS A 72 11.96 -7.52 7.78
CA HIS A 72 10.75 -7.00 7.12
C HIS A 72 11.08 -6.35 5.76
N LEU A 73 12.12 -5.49 5.72
CA LEU A 73 12.57 -4.88 4.47
C LEU A 73 13.02 -5.92 3.44
N LEU A 74 13.85 -6.89 3.86
CA LEU A 74 14.31 -7.96 2.97
C LEU A 74 13.17 -8.83 2.46
N ALA A 75 12.17 -9.11 3.30
CA ALA A 75 10.98 -9.88 2.89
C ALA A 75 10.16 -9.11 1.85
N SER A 76 9.98 -7.79 2.04
CA SER A 76 9.30 -6.93 1.07
C SER A 76 10.08 -6.81 -0.24
N GLU A 77 11.40 -6.64 -0.19
CA GLU A 77 12.25 -6.51 -1.38
C GLU A 77 12.36 -7.79 -2.19
N ARG A 78 12.32 -8.96 -1.53
CA ARG A 78 12.41 -10.27 -2.17
C ARG A 78 11.05 -10.86 -2.55
N HIS A 79 9.96 -10.19 -2.20
CA HIS A 79 8.64 -10.64 -2.61
C HIS A 79 8.52 -10.55 -4.13
N ASP A 80 8.15 -11.65 -4.75
CA ASP A 80 7.82 -11.74 -6.16
C ASP A 80 6.66 -12.72 -6.31
N ALA A 81 5.50 -12.20 -6.68
CA ALA A 81 4.30 -12.98 -6.92
C ALA A 81 3.89 -12.99 -8.40
N TRP A 82 4.67 -12.39 -9.31
CA TRP A 82 4.23 -12.09 -10.66
C TRP A 82 3.67 -13.29 -11.43
N ASP A 83 4.39 -14.42 -11.38
CA ASP A 83 4.00 -15.65 -12.06
C ASP A 83 2.83 -16.37 -11.39
N ARG A 84 2.56 -16.06 -10.12
CA ARG A 84 1.48 -16.65 -9.32
C ARG A 84 0.20 -15.85 -9.35
N LEU A 85 0.22 -14.59 -9.75
CA LEU A 85 -0.98 -13.75 -9.87
C LEU A 85 -2.08 -14.38 -10.74
N PRO A 86 -1.79 -15.07 -11.87
CA PRO A 86 -2.81 -15.76 -12.65
C PRO A 86 -3.44 -16.97 -11.95
N GLU A 87 -2.78 -17.52 -10.92
CA GLU A 87 -3.32 -18.64 -10.14
C GLU A 87 -4.43 -18.17 -9.17
N ILE A 88 -4.61 -16.86 -9.00
CA ILE A 88 -5.69 -16.28 -8.18
C ILE A 88 -7.02 -16.51 -8.91
N GLY A 89 -7.73 -17.58 -8.53
CA GLY A 89 -9.06 -17.89 -9.04
C GLY A 89 -10.21 -17.21 -8.28
N ALA A 90 -9.94 -16.48 -7.20
CA ALA A 90 -10.95 -15.70 -6.50
C ALA A 90 -11.18 -14.36 -7.20
N ALA A 91 -12.44 -13.93 -7.30
CA ALA A 91 -12.75 -12.55 -7.66
C ALA A 91 -11.93 -11.62 -6.77
N THR A 92 -11.30 -10.61 -7.37
CA THR A 92 -10.34 -9.75 -6.68
C THR A 92 -10.68 -8.28 -6.86
N LEU A 93 -10.65 -7.52 -5.76
CA LEU A 93 -10.69 -6.06 -5.78
C LEU A 93 -9.29 -5.53 -5.44
N VAL A 94 -8.75 -4.70 -6.32
CA VAL A 94 -7.50 -3.96 -6.11
C VAL A 94 -7.83 -2.52 -5.74
N LEU A 95 -7.44 -2.06 -4.55
CA LEU A 95 -7.69 -0.72 -4.03
C LEU A 95 -6.39 0.06 -3.85
N HIS A 96 -6.33 1.27 -4.38
CA HIS A 96 -5.12 2.08 -4.32
C HIS A 96 -5.44 3.58 -4.27
N GLY A 97 -4.63 4.36 -3.54
CA GLY A 97 -4.69 5.81 -3.62
C GLY A 97 -3.93 6.35 -4.84
N THR A 98 -4.47 7.36 -5.52
CA THR A 98 -3.81 7.93 -6.73
C THR A 98 -2.48 8.61 -6.43
N ASP A 99 -2.32 9.09 -5.19
CA ASP A 99 -1.16 9.85 -4.73
C ASP A 99 -0.22 8.98 -3.88
N ASP A 100 -0.40 7.66 -3.89
CA ASP A 100 0.50 6.73 -3.21
C ASP A 100 1.87 6.69 -3.91
N LEU A 101 2.86 7.28 -3.23
CA LEU A 101 4.26 7.25 -3.62
C LEU A 101 5.07 6.20 -2.85
N LEU A 102 4.51 5.61 -1.79
CA LEU A 102 5.16 4.56 -1.02
C LEU A 102 5.17 3.25 -1.80
N THR A 103 4.01 2.91 -2.36
CA THR A 103 3.81 1.85 -3.33
C THR A 103 3.13 2.46 -4.55
N PRO A 104 3.88 2.85 -5.59
CA PRO A 104 3.34 3.62 -6.71
C PRO A 104 2.04 3.06 -7.28
N VAL A 105 1.05 3.93 -7.50
CA VAL A 105 -0.30 3.57 -8.01
C VAL A 105 -0.28 2.75 -9.31
N ALA A 106 0.76 2.90 -10.13
CA ALA A 106 0.95 2.10 -11.34
C ALA A 106 0.94 0.58 -11.08
N ASN A 107 1.28 0.14 -9.87
CA ASN A 107 1.18 -1.26 -9.47
C ASN A 107 -0.26 -1.78 -9.42
N ALA A 108 -1.26 -0.93 -9.15
CA ALA A 108 -2.66 -1.34 -9.14
C ALA A 108 -3.13 -1.78 -10.54
N ARG A 109 -2.61 -1.14 -11.59
CA ARG A 109 -2.85 -1.53 -12.97
C ARG A 109 -2.20 -2.87 -13.29
N LEU A 110 -0.94 -3.07 -12.90
CA LEU A 110 -0.23 -4.34 -13.10
C LEU A 110 -0.95 -5.52 -12.45
N LEU A 111 -1.45 -5.34 -11.21
CA LEU A 111 -2.25 -6.33 -10.51
C LEU A 111 -3.58 -6.60 -11.23
N GLY A 112 -4.30 -5.54 -11.61
CA GLY A 112 -5.60 -5.64 -12.27
C GLY A 112 -5.53 -6.29 -13.66
N GLU A 113 -4.45 -6.06 -14.41
CA GLU A 113 -4.25 -6.68 -15.74
C GLU A 113 -3.78 -8.14 -15.63
N ARG A 114 -3.11 -8.53 -14.54
CA ARG A 114 -2.51 -9.86 -14.39
C ARG A 114 -3.43 -10.89 -13.73
N ILE A 115 -4.33 -10.45 -12.85
CA ILE A 115 -5.29 -11.30 -12.14
C ILE A 115 -6.55 -11.47 -13.02
N PRO A 116 -6.99 -12.71 -13.35
CA PRO A 116 -8.04 -12.95 -14.34
C PRO A 116 -9.39 -12.28 -14.06
N ASP A 117 -9.82 -12.27 -12.79
CA ASP A 117 -11.08 -11.65 -12.34
C ASP A 117 -10.79 -10.54 -11.33
N ALA A 118 -10.00 -9.55 -11.76
CA ALA A 118 -9.71 -8.37 -10.95
C ALA A 118 -10.48 -7.13 -11.42
N ARG A 119 -10.90 -6.34 -10.44
CA ARG A 119 -11.40 -4.98 -10.63
C ARG A 119 -10.50 -4.03 -9.86
N THR A 120 -10.09 -2.94 -10.49
CA THR A 120 -9.27 -1.90 -9.85
C THR A 120 -10.14 -0.71 -9.48
N HIS A 121 -10.04 -0.24 -8.24
CA HIS A 121 -10.68 0.96 -7.73
C HIS A 121 -9.63 1.91 -7.17
N LEU A 122 -9.50 3.08 -7.79
CA LEU A 122 -8.57 4.12 -7.36
C LEU A 122 -9.32 5.17 -6.54
N ILE A 123 -8.73 5.57 -5.42
CA ILE A 123 -9.26 6.61 -4.54
C ILE A 123 -8.47 7.89 -4.84
N GLU A 124 -9.13 8.82 -5.52
CA GLU A 124 -8.57 10.09 -5.95
C GLU A 124 -8.04 10.92 -4.77
N GLY A 125 -6.81 11.43 -4.91
CA GLY A 125 -6.09 12.23 -3.91
C GLY A 125 -5.60 11.44 -2.68
N ALA A 126 -5.89 10.14 -2.58
CA ALA A 126 -5.50 9.34 -1.43
C ALA A 126 -4.05 8.87 -1.54
N ARG A 127 -3.37 8.81 -0.38
CA ARG A 127 -2.03 8.23 -0.23
C ARG A 127 -2.11 6.78 0.28
N HIS A 128 -0.99 6.21 0.72
CA HIS A 128 -0.88 4.79 1.06
C HIS A 128 -1.88 4.34 2.15
N ALA A 129 -2.13 5.17 3.16
CA ALA A 129 -3.06 4.88 4.26
C ALA A 129 -4.50 5.30 3.96
N TYR A 130 -4.95 5.18 2.69
CA TYR A 130 -6.31 5.52 2.28
C TYR A 130 -7.39 4.83 3.14
N PHE A 131 -7.09 3.65 3.69
CA PHE A 131 -8.02 2.88 4.53
C PHE A 131 -8.28 3.51 5.90
N GLU A 132 -7.47 4.49 6.30
CA GLU A 132 -7.74 5.34 7.46
C GLU A 132 -8.35 6.67 7.06
N GLU A 133 -7.66 7.43 6.19
CA GLU A 133 -8.07 8.78 5.82
C GLU A 133 -9.36 8.81 4.98
N PHE A 134 -9.49 7.88 4.03
CA PHE A 134 -10.65 7.72 3.15
C PHE A 134 -11.48 6.51 3.55
N ARG A 135 -11.51 6.18 4.85
CA ARG A 135 -12.15 4.97 5.40
C ARG A 135 -13.57 4.76 4.89
N ALA A 136 -14.41 5.80 4.83
CA ALA A 136 -15.79 5.67 4.40
C ALA A 136 -15.89 5.16 2.95
N THR A 137 -15.12 5.77 2.04
CA THR A 137 -15.04 5.38 0.63
C THR A 137 -14.46 3.97 0.48
N ALA A 138 -13.32 3.71 1.12
CA ALA A 138 -12.65 2.41 1.06
C ALA A 138 -13.52 1.28 1.62
N SER A 139 -14.11 1.48 2.80
CA SER A 139 -14.95 0.47 3.46
C SER A 139 -16.19 0.16 2.64
N ARG A 140 -16.82 1.17 2.03
CA ARG A 140 -17.94 0.95 1.13
C ARG A 140 -17.55 0.10 -0.07
N ALA A 141 -16.46 0.44 -0.76
CA ALA A 141 -15.99 -0.34 -1.91
C ALA A 141 -15.66 -1.79 -1.54
N VAL A 142 -15.03 -2.00 -0.37
CA VAL A 142 -14.75 -3.34 0.17
C VAL A 142 -16.03 -4.11 0.49
N LEU A 143 -16.98 -3.50 1.20
CA LEU A 143 -18.22 -4.16 1.60
C LEU A 143 -19.07 -4.51 0.36
N ASP A 144 -19.30 -3.54 -0.53
CA ASP A 144 -20.05 -3.75 -1.77
C ASP A 144 -19.46 -4.91 -2.59
N PHE A 145 -18.12 -5.02 -2.64
CA PHE A 145 -17.44 -6.12 -3.32
C PHE A 145 -17.58 -7.46 -2.60
N LEU A 146 -17.42 -7.49 -1.27
CA LEU A 146 -17.44 -8.73 -0.48
C LEU A 146 -18.85 -9.32 -0.33
N THR A 147 -19.89 -8.48 -0.34
CA THR A 147 -21.29 -8.89 -0.20
C THR A 147 -22.02 -9.04 -1.53
N ALA A 148 -21.39 -8.73 -2.66
CA ALA A 148 -21.97 -9.04 -3.95
C ALA A 148 -22.23 -10.55 -4.08
N ASP A 149 -23.40 -10.91 -4.59
CA ASP A 149 -23.80 -12.29 -4.88
C ASP A 149 -22.87 -12.95 -5.91
#